data_AF-A0A832W6Q7-F1
#
_entry.id   AF-A0A832W6Q7-F1
#
_cell.length_a   1.000
_cell.length_b   1.000
_cell.length_c   1.000
_cell.angle_alpha   90.00
_cell.angle_beta   90.00
_cell.angle_gamma   90.00
#
_symmetry.space_group_name_H-M   'P 1'
#
loop_
_entity.id
_entity.type
_entity.pdbx_description
1 polymer ?
#
loop_
_entity_poly.entity_id
_entity_poly.type
_entity_poly.pdbx_seq_one_letter_code
_entity_poly.pdbx_strand_id
1 'polypeptide(L)'
;MKRIALLALIAAMVLIAPSSAAYVSISAPQEIYVGDPLVVMGTSMIEGQPKPSLSPGFSTEIVLYYAQYAKREIERKTIVV
;
A
#
# COMPACT_ATOMS: atom_id res chain seq x y z
N MET A 1 -35.51 6.23 29.09
CA MET A 1 -35.17 7.14 27.96
C MET A 1 -33.73 7.64 27.98
N LYS A 2 -33.19 8.15 29.09
CA LYS A 2 -31.79 8.68 29.15
C LYS A 2 -30.69 7.66 28.81
N ARG A 3 -30.85 6.38 29.17
CA ARG A 3 -29.85 5.32 28.93
C ARG A 3 -29.74 4.90 27.46
N ILE A 4 -30.85 4.89 26.72
CA ILE A 4 -30.87 4.51 25.29
C ILE A 4 -30.22 5.62 24.44
N ALA A 5 -30.49 6.88 24.78
CA ALA A 5 -29.84 8.03 24.14
C ALA A 5 -28.32 8.02 24.36
N LEU A 6 -27.85 7.63 25.56
CA LEU A 6 -26.43 7.51 25.86
C LEU A 6 -25.75 6.40 25.04
N LEU A 7 -26.41 5.24 24.90
CA LEU A 7 -25.89 4.14 24.08
C LEU A 7 -25.86 4.50 22.59
N ALA A 8 -26.87 5.22 22.09
CA ALA A 8 -26.90 5.71 20.73
C ALA A 8 -25.79 6.73 20.45
N LEU A 9 -25.48 7.61 21.42
CA LEU A 9 -24.37 8.56 21.32
C LEU A 9 -23.01 7.84 21.25
N ILE A 10 -22.79 6.84 22.10
CA ILE A 10 -21.56 6.06 22.11
C ILE A 10 -21.41 5.29 20.79
N ALA A 11 -22.47 4.64 20.31
CA ALA A 11 -22.47 3.94 19.03
C ALA A 11 -22.18 4.89 17.86
N ALA A 12 -22.75 6.10 17.88
CA ALA A 12 -22.46 7.12 16.87
C ALA A 12 -20.99 7.58 16.89
N MET A 13 -20.37 7.72 18.07
CA MET A 13 -18.95 8.09 18.18
C MET A 13 -18.02 6.97 17.68
N VAL A 14 -18.35 5.70 17.92
CA VAL A 14 -17.56 4.55 17.42
C VAL A 14 -17.61 4.44 15.89
N LEU A 15 -18.74 4.81 15.27
CA LEU A 15 -18.93 4.78 13.81
C LEU A 15 -18.14 5.88 13.07
N ILE A 16 -17.70 6.94 13.75
CA ILE A 16 -16.96 8.07 13.16
C ILE A 16 -15.43 7.91 13.30
N ALA A 17 -14.95 6.79 13.86
CA ALA A 17 -13.52 6.52 13.88
C ALA A 17 -12.98 6.56 12.44
N PRO A 18 -12.04 7.45 12.10
CA PRO A 18 -11.48 7.51 10.77
C PRO A 18 -10.83 6.16 10.49
N SER A 19 -11.27 5.48 9.43
CA SER A 19 -10.46 4.42 8.85
C SER A 19 -9.16 5.08 8.41
N SER A 20 -8.07 4.83 9.12
CA SER A 20 -6.76 5.31 8.72
C SER A 20 -6.43 4.61 7.40
N ALA A 21 -6.67 5.29 6.28
CA ALA A 21 -6.20 4.87 4.98
C ALA A 21 -4.68 5.00 5.01
N ALA A 22 -3.99 3.87 5.13
CA ALA A 22 -2.54 3.85 5.04
C ALA A 22 -2.16 4.05 3.57
N TYR A 23 -1.68 5.25 3.24
CA TYR A 23 -1.26 5.58 1.88
C TYR A 23 0.19 5.15 1.66
N VAL A 24 0.42 4.46 0.54
CA VAL A 24 1.75 4.09 0.06
C VAL A 24 1.95 4.60 -1.36
N SER A 25 3.16 5.05 -1.65
CA SER A 25 3.64 5.36 -2.98
C SER A 25 4.72 4.36 -3.36
N ILE A 26 4.61 3.76 -4.54
CA ILE A 26 5.56 2.82 -5.12
C ILE A 26 6.16 3.49 -6.35
N SER A 27 7.49 3.55 -6.42
CA SER A 27 8.23 4.03 -7.59
C SER A 27 9.14 2.92 -8.11
N ALA A 28 9.03 2.63 -9.41
CA ALA A 28 9.82 1.64 -10.10
C ALA A 28 10.20 2.18 -11.50
N PRO A 29 11.35 1.77 -12.06
CA PRO A 29 11.73 2.12 -13.41
C PRO A 29 10.75 1.52 -14.43
N GLN A 30 10.50 2.25 -15.52
CA GLN A 30 9.61 1.79 -16.60
C GLN A 30 10.27 0.73 -17.48
N GLU A 31 11.59 0.81 -17.63
CA GLU A 31 12.41 -0.09 -18.42
C GLU A 31 13.50 -0.68 -17.51
N ILE A 32 13.81 -1.95 -17.74
CA ILE A 32 14.84 -2.68 -17.02
C ILE A 32 15.77 -3.36 -18.02
N TYR A 33 17.05 -3.35 -17.74
CA TYR A 33 18.07 -4.00 -18.54
C TYR A 33 18.47 -5.33 -17.89
N VAL A 34 18.73 -6.34 -18.73
CA VAL A 34 19.14 -7.66 -18.24
C VAL A 34 20.51 -7.54 -17.59
N GLY A 35 20.63 -8.04 -16.36
CA GLY A 35 21.85 -7.98 -15.56
C GLY A 35 21.89 -6.83 -14.54
N ASP A 36 21.04 -5.81 -14.71
CA ASP A 36 20.93 -4.72 -13.76
C ASP A 36 19.95 -5.08 -12.62
N PRO A 37 20.23 -4.68 -11.36
CA PRO A 37 19.31 -4.89 -10.27
C PRO A 37 18.05 -4.02 -10.45
N LEU A 38 16.88 -4.63 -10.31
CA LEU A 38 15.62 -3.89 -10.20
C LEU A 38 15.57 -3.18 -8.83
N VAL A 39 15.54 -1.85 -8.85
CA VAL A 39 15.36 -1.02 -7.65
C VAL A 39 13.94 -0.49 -7.62
N VAL A 40 13.20 -0.84 -6.58
CA VAL A 40 11.84 -0.32 -6.31
C VAL A 40 11.85 0.41 -4.98
N MET A 41 11.36 1.65 -4.97
CA MET A 41 11.25 2.48 -3.77
C MET A 41 9.81 2.53 -3.29
N GLY A 42 9.62 2.26 -2.00
CA GLY A 42 8.32 2.38 -1.34
C GLY A 42 8.34 3.45 -0.25
N THR A 43 7.34 4.33 -0.27
CA THR A 43 7.17 5.42 0.69
C THR A 43 5.81 5.29 1.36
N SER A 44 5.77 5.21 2.69
CA SER A 44 4.54 5.27 3.47
C SER A 44 4.23 6.69 3.93
N MET A 45 2.96 7.02 4.09
CA MET A 45 2.53 8.26 4.74
C MET A 45 2.17 7.97 6.20
N ILE A 46 2.82 8.64 7.14
CA ILE A 46 2.52 8.57 8.57
C ILE A 46 2.11 9.97 9.01
N GLU A 47 0.87 10.12 9.50
CA GLU A 47 0.34 11.41 9.97
C GLU A 47 0.47 12.54 8.91
N GLY A 48 0.34 12.18 7.63
CA GLY A 48 0.48 13.12 6.51
C GLY A 48 1.92 13.43 6.10
N GLN A 49 2.93 12.85 6.75
CA GLN A 49 4.34 13.01 6.40
C GLN A 49 4.88 11.80 5.65
N PRO A 50 5.68 12.00 4.58
CA PRO A 50 6.30 10.91 3.84
C PRO A 50 7.45 10.29 4.65
N LYS A 51 7.40 8.97 4.82
CA LYS A 51 8.47 8.14 5.37
C LYS A 51 9.05 7.30 4.22
N PRO A 52 10.34 7.43 3.86
CA PRO A 52 10.97 6.72 2.75
C PRO A 52 11.27 5.25 3.09
N SER A 53 10.25 4.55 3.58
CA SER A 53 10.22 3.12 3.86
C SER A 53 8.76 2.70 3.92
N LEU A 54 8.47 1.45 3.55
CA LEU A 54 7.14 0.89 3.79
C LEU A 54 6.97 0.57 5.29
N SER A 55 5.80 0.93 5.83
CA SER A 55 5.41 0.49 7.16
C SER A 55 5.19 -1.04 7.18
N PRO A 56 5.45 -1.73 8.29
CA PRO A 56 5.15 -3.15 8.42
C PRO A 56 3.66 -3.46 8.23
N GLY A 57 3.36 -4.66 7.74
CA GLY A 57 1.99 -5.09 7.43
C GLY A 57 1.53 -4.76 6.01
N PHE A 58 2.44 -4.22 5.19
CA PHE A 58 2.21 -4.05 3.76
C PHE A 58 2.76 -5.24 2.98
N SER A 59 1.93 -5.78 2.08
CA SER A 59 2.33 -6.77 1.09
C SER A 59 2.04 -6.22 -0.30
N THR A 60 3.02 -6.33 -1.19
CA THR A 60 2.87 -5.92 -2.58
C THR A 60 3.45 -6.99 -3.52
N GLU A 61 2.97 -7.03 -4.75
CA GLU A 61 3.47 -7.93 -5.77
C GLU A 61 4.17 -7.12 -6.85
N ILE A 62 5.42 -7.47 -7.13
CA ILE A 62 6.13 -6.99 -8.31
C ILE A 62 5.98 -8.06 -9.38
N VAL A 63 5.44 -7.68 -10.54
CA VAL A 63 5.26 -8.56 -11.70
C VAL A 63 6.03 -8.00 -12.88
N LEU A 64 7.01 -8.76 -13.37
CA LEU A 64 7.80 -8.41 -14.54
C LEU A 64 7.13 -8.96 -15.79
N TYR A 65 6.92 -8.10 -16.78
CA TYR A 65 6.38 -8.48 -18.07
C TYR A 65 7.41 -8.26 -19.17
N TYR A 66 7.50 -9.22 -20.08
CA TYR A 66 8.04 -8.99 -21.41
C TYR A 66 6.90 -8.55 -22.31
N ALA A 67 7.03 -7.38 -22.96
CA ALA A 67 5.92 -6.77 -23.71
C ALA A 67 6.32 -6.30 -25.13
N GLN A 68 7.40 -6.83 -25.72
CA GLN A 68 7.89 -6.36 -27.02
C GLN A 68 6.95 -6.69 -28.19
N TYR A 69 6.18 -7.79 -28.10
CA TYR A 69 5.20 -8.21 -29.12
C TYR A 69 3.95 -8.88 -28.55
N ALA A 70 4.11 -9.68 -27.48
CA ALA A 70 3.02 -10.26 -26.72
C ALA A 70 3.36 -10.13 -25.24
N LYS A 71 2.37 -9.71 -24.43
CA LYS A 71 2.54 -9.58 -22.98
C LYS A 71 2.68 -10.97 -22.36
N ARG A 72 3.84 -11.24 -21.77
CA ARG A 72 4.12 -12.47 -21.04
C ARG A 72 4.70 -12.14 -19.67
N GLU A 73 4.14 -12.72 -18.63
CA GLU A 73 4.73 -12.67 -17.28
C GLU A 73 6.05 -13.46 -17.29
N ILE A 74 7.13 -12.81 -16.86
CA ILE A 74 8.46 -13.41 -16.73
C ILE A 74 8.64 -13.92 -15.30
N GLU A 75 8.29 -13.07 -14.34
CA GLU A 75 8.52 -13.32 -12.94
C GLU A 75 7.49 -12.55 -12.10
N ARG A 76 7.11 -13.15 -10.97
CA ARG A 76 6.29 -12.53 -9.93
C ARG A 76 6.96 -12.74 -8.60
N LYS A 77 7.07 -11.66 -7.84
CA LYS A 77 7.63 -11.70 -6.49
C LYS A 77 6.77 -10.90 -5.53
N THR A 78 6.32 -11.57 -4.47
CA THR A 78 5.65 -10.91 -3.36
C THR A 78 6.71 -10.35 -2.41
N ILE A 79 6.55 -9.09 -2.04
CA ILE A 79 7.35 -8.44 -1.00
C ILE A 79 6.42 -8.17 0.17
N VAL A 80 6.81 -8.69 1.33
CA VAL A 80 6.14 -8.44 2.62
C VAL A 80 7.11 -7.64 3.48
N VAL A 81 6.62 -6.54 4.03
CA VAL A 81 7.37 -5.64 4.93
C VAL A 81 6.82 -5.73 6.34
#